data_AF-A0A1Z9B4B9-F1
#
_entry.id   AF-A0A1Z9B4B9-F1
#
_cell.length_a   1.000
_cell.length_b   1.000
_cell.length_c   1.000
_cell.angle_alpha   90.00
_cell.angle_beta   90.00
_cell.angle_gamma   90.00
#
_symmetry.space_group_name_H-M   'P 1'
#
loop_
_entity.id
_entity.type
_entity.pdbx_description
1 polymer ?
#
loop_
_entity_poly.entity_id
_entity_poly.type
_entity_poly.pdbx_seq_one_letter_code
_entity_poly.pdbx_strand_id
1 'polypeptide(L)'
;MLNNYACAVEDALIEQVGRNGTMNLMLDAASEERAAMNIMLTNPDVLADYVNGFFGADGPYPTPTADERAQIAEHVARQQFANEIAQQEERGVPQNFQRPVMDMPTPGRQESQANSFWGDFSQMMDNNPENAWQYLSGAPAQAFQSKMLVQDF
;
A
#
# COMPACT_ATOMS: atom_id res chain seq x y z
N MET A 1 78.28 23.25 -28.92
CA MET A 1 77.84 21.88 -28.54
C MET A 1 77.62 21.74 -27.03
N LEU A 2 78.46 22.31 -26.15
CA LEU A 2 78.28 22.21 -24.68
C LEU A 2 77.00 22.86 -24.12
N ASN A 3 76.53 23.96 -24.70
CA ASN A 3 75.38 24.71 -24.17
C ASN A 3 74.05 23.93 -24.32
N ASN A 4 73.89 23.14 -25.39
CA ASN A 4 72.69 22.35 -25.63
C ASN A 4 72.54 21.17 -24.67
N TYR A 5 73.65 20.53 -24.29
CA TYR A 5 73.61 19.45 -23.30
C TYR A 5 73.30 19.97 -21.89
N ALA A 6 73.85 21.13 -21.51
CA ALA A 6 73.52 21.78 -20.24
C ALA A 6 72.04 22.16 -20.17
N CYS A 7 71.49 22.76 -21.24
CA CYS A 7 70.07 23.12 -21.32
C CYS A 7 69.15 21.88 -21.26
N ALA A 8 69.49 20.80 -21.96
CA ALA A 8 68.69 19.57 -21.93
C ALA A 8 68.69 18.88 -20.54
N VAL A 9 69.81 18.96 -19.82
CA VAL A 9 69.90 18.45 -18.44
C VAL A 9 69.10 19.33 -17.48
N GLU A 10 69.12 20.66 -17.66
CA GLU A 10 68.32 21.59 -16.87
C GLU A 10 66.82 21.37 -17.06
N ASP A 11 66.35 21.22 -18.31
CA ASP A 11 64.95 20.91 -18.61
C ASP A 11 64.51 19.56 -18.02
N ALA A 12 65.35 18.53 -18.17
CA ALA A 12 65.07 17.22 -17.57
C ALA A 12 65.03 17.30 -16.03
N LEU A 13 65.87 18.13 -15.42
CA LEU A 13 65.88 18.35 -13.97
C LEU A 13 64.63 19.11 -13.51
N ILE A 14 64.20 20.13 -14.25
CA ILE A 14 62.96 20.88 -13.97
C ILE A 14 61.74 19.97 -14.08
N GLU A 15 61.68 19.15 -15.13
CA GLU A 15 60.60 18.17 -15.31
C GLU A 15 60.58 17.14 -14.17
N GLN A 16 61.74 16.64 -13.76
CA GLN A 16 61.85 15.69 -12.65
C GLN A 16 61.42 16.31 -11.32
N VAL A 17 61.83 17.54 -11.04
CA VAL A 17 61.41 18.27 -9.83
C VAL A 17 59.89 18.53 -9.85
N GLY A 18 59.33 18.90 -11.00
CA GLY A 18 57.89 19.06 -11.19
C GLY A 18 57.12 17.76 -10.94
N ARG A 19 57.56 16.63 -11.51
CA ARG A 19 56.98 15.31 -11.26
C ARG A 19 57.08 14.90 -9.80
N ASN A 20 58.23 15.11 -9.16
CA ASN A 20 58.42 14.82 -7.73
C ASN A 20 57.46 15.64 -6.86
N GLY A 21 57.23 16.92 -7.21
CA GLY A 21 56.22 17.75 -6.54
C GLY A 21 54.82 17.17 -6.65
N THR A 22 54.40 16.76 -7.85
CA THR A 22 53.08 16.14 -8.05
C THR A 22 52.94 14.78 -7.38
N MET A 23 54.00 13.97 -7.37
CA MET A 23 54.00 12.68 -6.68
C MET A 23 53.90 12.86 -5.17
N ASN A 24 54.60 13.84 -4.60
CA ASN A 24 54.48 14.15 -3.17
C ASN A 24 53.06 14.58 -2.82
N LEU A 25 52.45 15.46 -3.62
CA LEU A 25 51.07 15.90 -3.42
C LEU A 25 50.07 14.74 -3.48
N MET A 26 50.26 13.82 -4.43
CA MET A 26 49.44 12.61 -4.53
C MET A 26 49.67 11.65 -3.36
N LEU A 27 50.91 11.51 -2.90
CA LEU A 27 51.27 10.64 -1.79
C LEU A 27 50.74 11.18 -0.46
N ASP A 28 50.78 12.49 -0.27
CA ASP A 28 50.19 13.18 0.88
C ASP A 28 48.67 12.99 0.89
N ALA A 29 47.99 13.25 -0.24
CA ALA A 29 46.54 13.03 -0.36
C ALA A 29 46.15 11.56 -0.10
N ALA A 30 46.90 10.61 -0.65
CA ALA A 30 46.67 9.19 -0.42
C ALA A 30 46.96 8.77 1.03
N SER A 31 47.92 9.42 1.69
CA SER A 31 48.23 9.18 3.10
C SER A 31 47.12 9.69 4.01
N GLU A 32 46.54 10.85 3.69
CA GLU A 32 45.41 11.44 4.39
C GLU A 32 44.15 10.59 4.23
N GLU A 33 43.86 10.14 3.01
CA GLU A 33 42.72 9.22 2.76
C GLU A 33 42.86 7.93 3.55
N ARG A 34 44.06 7.32 3.55
CA ARG A 34 44.32 6.11 4.35
C ARG A 34 44.19 6.36 5.85
N ALA A 35 44.63 7.52 6.33
CA ALA A 35 44.48 7.90 7.73
C ALA A 35 43.00 8.08 8.11
N ALA A 36 42.22 8.78 7.29
CA ALA A 36 40.78 8.95 7.48
C ALA A 36 40.03 7.62 7.44
N MET A 37 40.36 6.74 6.49
CA MET A 37 39.77 5.41 6.38
C MET A 37 40.12 4.54 7.59
N ASN A 38 41.37 4.58 8.05
CA ASN A 38 41.77 3.88 9.27
C ASN A 38 40.98 4.41 10.46
N ILE A 39 40.85 5.74 10.60
CA ILE A 39 40.08 6.37 11.68
C ILE A 39 38.62 5.92 11.64
N MET A 40 37.98 5.88 10.48
CA MET A 40 36.59 5.42 10.33
C MET A 40 36.42 3.94 10.71
N LEU A 41 37.43 3.10 10.46
CA LEU A 41 37.36 1.65 10.70
C LEU A 41 37.78 1.24 12.12
N THR A 42 38.64 2.03 12.79
CA THR A 42 39.15 1.71 14.13
C THR A 42 38.56 2.54 15.25
N ASN A 43 37.97 3.71 14.97
CA ASN A 43 37.29 4.49 16.00
C ASN A 43 35.81 4.09 16.08
N PRO A 44 35.38 3.46 17.19
CA PRO A 44 34.02 2.95 17.31
C PRO A 44 32.97 4.07 17.28
N ASP A 45 33.29 5.26 17.80
CA ASP A 45 32.36 6.39 17.82
C ASP A 45 32.08 6.94 16.41
N VAL A 46 33.12 7.07 15.57
CA VAL A 46 32.99 7.52 14.17
C VAL A 46 32.20 6.50 13.35
N LEU A 47 32.48 5.21 13.56
CA LEU A 47 31.74 4.14 12.91
C LEU A 47 30.27 4.13 13.34
N ALA A 48 29.98 4.33 14.63
CA ALA A 48 28.63 4.36 15.16
C ALA A 48 27.82 5.53 14.57
N ASP A 49 28.39 6.73 14.50
CA ASP A 49 27.74 7.89 13.89
C ASP A 49 27.47 7.68 12.40
N TYR A 50 28.44 7.13 11.66
CA TYR A 50 28.26 6.81 10.25
C TYR A 50 27.16 5.76 10.02
N VAL A 51 27.17 4.67 10.79
CA VAL A 51 26.18 3.59 10.69
C VAL A 51 24.79 4.10 11.08
N ASN A 52 24.69 4.89 12.16
CA ASN A 52 23.43 5.50 12.58
C ASN A 52 22.91 6.51 11.57
N GLY A 53 23.78 7.28 10.90
CA GLY A 53 23.38 8.16 9.80
C GLY A 53 22.93 7.39 8.57
N PHE A 54 23.61 6.29 8.23
CA PHE A 54 23.27 5.47 7.05
C PHE A 54 21.93 4.73 7.20
N PHE A 55 21.65 4.19 8.39
CA PHE A 55 20.42 3.47 8.71
C PHE A 55 19.36 4.32 9.43
N GLY A 56 19.66 5.58 9.69
CA GLY A 56 18.78 6.53 10.37
C GLY A 56 17.65 7.01 9.46
N ALA A 57 16.75 7.81 10.02
CA ALA A 57 15.56 8.30 9.31
C ALA A 57 15.91 9.09 8.03
N ASP A 58 17.00 9.86 8.04
CA ASP A 58 17.50 10.64 6.91
C ASP A 58 18.53 9.88 6.05
N GLY A 59 18.78 8.61 6.37
CA GLY A 59 19.75 7.76 5.68
C GLY A 59 19.23 7.22 4.35
N PRO A 60 20.12 6.76 3.44
CA PRO A 60 19.72 6.13 2.18
C PRO A 60 18.82 4.89 2.39
N TYR A 61 18.97 4.23 3.54
CA TYR A 61 18.20 3.06 3.94
C TYR A 61 17.63 3.25 5.34
N PRO A 62 16.50 3.97 5.48
CA PRO A 62 15.91 4.21 6.78
C PRO A 62 15.45 2.90 7.40
N THR A 63 15.88 2.64 8.62
CA THR A 63 15.37 1.53 9.41
C THR A 63 14.12 1.98 10.17
N PRO A 64 13.01 1.23 10.08
CA PRO A 64 11.80 1.58 10.82
C PRO A 64 12.12 1.57 12.32
N THR A 65 11.68 2.64 12.97
CA THR A 65 11.84 2.82 14.41
C THR A 65 11.22 1.64 15.16
N ALA A 66 11.65 1.41 16.40
CA ALA A 66 11.11 0.30 17.20
C ALA A 66 9.58 0.36 17.31
N ASP A 67 9.03 1.58 17.41
CA ASP A 67 7.60 1.84 17.48
C ASP A 67 6.89 1.54 16.15
N GLU A 68 7.45 1.96 15.02
CA GLU A 68 6.89 1.65 13.69
C GLU A 68 6.90 0.15 13.42
N ARG A 69 7.98 -0.57 13.79
CA ARG A 69 8.02 -2.03 13.65
C ARG A 69 6.94 -2.72 14.48
N ALA A 70 6.67 -2.24 15.69
CA ALA A 70 5.62 -2.77 16.53
C ALA A 70 4.23 -2.57 15.91
N GLN A 71 3.97 -1.37 15.36
CA GLN A 71 2.72 -1.08 14.66
C GLN A 71 2.54 -1.96 13.41
N ILE A 72 3.60 -2.11 12.60
CA ILE A 72 3.58 -3.00 11.42
C ILE A 72 3.28 -4.44 11.85
N ALA A 73 3.91 -4.93 12.92
CA ALA A 73 3.67 -6.28 13.42
C ALA A 73 2.21 -6.47 13.89
N GLU A 74 1.63 -5.49 14.59
CA GLU A 74 0.23 -5.54 15.02
C GLU A 74 -0.72 -5.55 13.82
N HIS A 75 -0.47 -4.69 12.82
CA HIS A 75 -1.26 -4.66 11.59
C HIS A 75 -1.21 -5.98 10.84
N VAL A 76 -0.02 -6.58 10.69
CA VAL A 76 0.17 -7.86 10.02
C VAL A 76 -0.55 -8.98 10.79
N ALA A 77 -0.42 -9.03 12.12
CA ALA A 77 -1.11 -10.02 12.96
C ALA A 77 -2.64 -9.91 12.81
N ARG A 78 -3.17 -8.68 12.80
CA ARG A 78 -4.60 -8.42 12.61
C ARG A 78 -5.10 -8.88 11.24
N GLN A 79 -4.32 -8.65 10.18
CA GLN A 79 -4.66 -9.09 8.83
C GLN A 79 -4.64 -10.61 8.70
N GLN A 80 -3.64 -11.29 9.29
CA GLN A 80 -3.58 -12.75 9.29
C GLN A 80 -4.80 -13.36 9.96
N PHE A 81 -5.18 -12.83 11.13
CA PHE A 81 -6.37 -13.28 11.85
C PHE A 81 -7.66 -13.05 11.05
N ALA A 82 -7.81 -11.88 10.43
CA ALA A 82 -8.97 -11.58 9.58
C ALA A 82 -9.07 -12.53 8.37
N ASN A 83 -7.95 -12.80 7.70
CA ASN A 83 -7.90 -13.73 6.58
C ASN A 83 -8.25 -15.16 7.00
N GLU A 84 -7.80 -15.58 8.20
CA GLU A 84 -8.12 -16.90 8.73
C GLU A 84 -9.61 -17.06 9.05
N ILE A 85 -10.25 -16.02 9.61
CA ILE A 85 -11.70 -15.99 9.82
C ILE A 85 -12.45 -16.07 8.49
N ALA A 86 -12.06 -15.26 7.50
CA ALA A 86 -12.71 -15.26 6.19
C ALA A 86 -12.62 -16.64 5.52
N GLN A 87 -11.48 -17.33 5.62
CA GLN A 87 -11.32 -18.69 5.12
C GLN A 87 -12.17 -19.72 5.88
N GLN A 88 -12.39 -19.53 7.19
CA GLN A 88 -13.28 -20.38 7.98
C GLN A 88 -14.75 -20.17 7.61
N GLU A 89 -15.15 -18.93 7.30
CA GLU A 89 -16.49 -18.61 6.81
C GLU A 89 -16.75 -19.22 5.42
N GLU A 90 -15.78 -19.15 4.49
CA GLU A 90 -15.89 -19.77 3.16
C GLU A 90 -15.93 -21.30 3.19
N ARG A 91 -15.23 -21.94 4.15
CA ARG A 91 -15.21 -23.40 4.26
C ARG A 91 -16.55 -24.01 4.66
N GLY A 92 -17.50 -23.18 5.11
CA GLY A 92 -18.86 -23.59 5.44
C GLY A 92 -18.92 -24.51 6.66
N VAL A 93 -19.85 -24.22 7.58
CA VAL A 93 -20.15 -25.11 8.70
C VAL A 93 -20.80 -26.40 8.14
N PRO A 94 -20.33 -27.61 8.53
CA PRO A 94 -20.96 -28.86 8.12
C PRO A 94 -22.47 -28.85 8.47
N GLN A 95 -23.31 -29.47 7.63
CA GLN A 95 -24.78 -29.49 7.75
C GLN A 95 -25.34 -30.06 9.09
N ASN A 96 -24.46 -30.45 10.01
CA ASN A 96 -24.78 -31.00 11.32
C ASN A 96 -24.59 -29.99 12.48
N PHE A 97 -24.01 -28.81 12.19
CA PHE A 97 -23.78 -27.73 13.17
C PHE A 97 -24.55 -26.45 12.82
N GLN A 98 -25.58 -26.52 11.96
CA GLN A 98 -26.51 -25.41 11.75
C GLN A 98 -27.18 -25.10 13.08
N ARG A 99 -27.00 -23.86 13.55
CA ARG A 99 -27.79 -23.32 14.64
C ARG A 99 -29.26 -23.36 14.21
N PRO A 100 -30.17 -23.90 15.04
CA PRO A 100 -31.60 -23.84 14.77
C PRO A 100 -32.03 -22.39 14.53
N VAL A 101 -32.52 -22.11 13.32
CA VAL A 101 -33.20 -20.86 12.99
C VAL A 101 -34.60 -20.95 13.58
N MET A 102 -34.86 -20.24 14.68
CA MET A 102 -36.23 -19.93 15.06
C MET A 102 -36.72 -18.81 14.17
N ASP A 103 -37.83 -19.04 13.49
CA ASP A 103 -38.53 -18.01 12.74
C ASP A 103 -39.02 -16.96 13.75
N MET A 104 -38.53 -15.73 13.63
CA MET A 104 -38.93 -14.63 14.50
C MET A 104 -40.18 -14.02 13.87
N PRO A 105 -41.38 -14.16 14.47
CA PRO A 105 -42.57 -13.53 13.90
C PRO A 105 -42.37 -12.01 13.94
N THR A 106 -42.16 -11.42 12.78
CA THR A 106 -42.12 -9.96 12.58
C THR A 106 -43.45 -9.39 13.08
N PRO A 107 -43.45 -8.57 14.14
CA PRO A 107 -44.70 -8.03 14.67
C PRO A 107 -45.33 -7.05 13.67
N GLY A 108 -46.51 -7.39 13.15
CA GLY A 108 -47.51 -6.38 12.76
C GLY A 108 -47.50 -5.85 11.32
N ARG A 109 -47.06 -6.60 10.30
CA ARG A 109 -47.36 -6.22 8.90
C ARG A 109 -48.12 -7.32 8.16
N GLN A 110 -49.45 -7.21 8.16
CA GLN A 110 -50.23 -7.69 7.03
C GLN A 110 -49.96 -6.75 5.86
N GLU A 111 -48.89 -7.06 5.12
CA GLU A 111 -48.60 -6.38 3.86
C GLU A 111 -49.68 -6.78 2.87
N SER A 112 -50.59 -5.86 2.55
CA SER A 112 -51.60 -6.09 1.54
C SER A 112 -50.88 -6.30 0.21
N GLN A 113 -50.93 -7.54 -0.29
CA GLN A 113 -50.30 -8.00 -1.53
C GLN A 113 -50.60 -7.10 -2.75
N ALA A 114 -51.71 -6.37 -2.70
CA ALA A 114 -52.11 -5.37 -3.70
C ALA A 114 -51.24 -4.09 -3.71
N ASN A 115 -50.61 -3.71 -2.59
CA ASN A 115 -49.70 -2.54 -2.52
C ASN A 115 -48.31 -2.87 -3.06
N SER A 116 -47.82 -4.10 -2.83
CA SER A 116 -46.53 -4.56 -3.38
C SER A 116 -46.56 -4.66 -4.90
N PHE A 117 -47.69 -5.10 -5.48
CA PHE A 117 -47.88 -5.20 -6.94
C PHE A 117 -47.62 -3.88 -7.69
N TRP A 118 -48.09 -2.73 -7.17
CA TRP A 118 -47.87 -1.42 -7.82
C TRP A 118 -46.42 -0.94 -7.69
N GLY A 119 -45.73 -1.30 -6.61
CA GLY A 119 -44.31 -1.01 -6.45
C GLY A 119 -43.46 -1.77 -7.48
N ASP A 120 -43.73 -3.06 -7.64
CA ASP A 120 -43.04 -3.92 -8.61
C ASP A 120 -43.37 -3.53 -10.06
N PHE A 121 -44.64 -3.19 -10.33
CA PHE A 121 -45.07 -2.67 -11.64
C PHE A 121 -44.37 -1.35 -11.98
N SER A 122 -44.24 -0.41 -11.02
CA SER A 122 -43.58 0.88 -11.26
C SER A 122 -42.11 0.69 -11.63
N GLN A 123 -41.39 -0.18 -10.93
CA GLN A 123 -39.99 -0.47 -11.25
C GLN A 123 -39.84 -1.17 -12.60
N MET A 124 -40.76 -2.08 -12.95
CA MET A 124 -40.75 -2.75 -14.24
C MET A 124 -41.14 -1.82 -15.39
N MET A 125 -42.04 -0.86 -15.16
CA MET A 125 -42.39 0.21 -16.11
C MET A 125 -41.19 1.14 -16.37
N ASP A 126 -40.46 1.53 -15.32
CA ASP A 126 -39.28 2.40 -15.44
C ASP A 126 -38.13 1.71 -16.20
N ASN A 127 -37.95 0.40 -16.04
CA ASN A 127 -36.85 -0.33 -16.66
C ASN A 127 -37.21 -0.97 -18.01
N ASN A 128 -38.46 -1.40 -18.22
CA ASN A 128 -38.91 -2.17 -19.39
C ASN A 128 -40.38 -1.84 -19.75
N PRO A 129 -40.66 -0.65 -20.33
CA PRO A 129 -42.03 -0.21 -20.60
C PRO A 129 -42.76 -1.10 -21.62
N GLU A 130 -42.03 -1.72 -22.55
CA GLU A 130 -42.60 -2.59 -23.59
C GLU A 130 -43.17 -3.90 -23.05
N ASN A 131 -42.81 -4.31 -21.83
CA ASN A 131 -43.30 -5.55 -21.21
C ASN A 131 -44.23 -5.29 -20.02
N ALA A 132 -44.28 -4.04 -19.53
CA ALA A 132 -45.11 -3.65 -18.39
C ALA A 132 -46.61 -3.87 -18.64
N TRP A 133 -47.08 -3.68 -19.88
CA TRP A 133 -48.49 -3.92 -20.23
C TRP A 133 -48.91 -5.39 -20.09
N GLN A 134 -48.00 -6.33 -20.32
CA GLN A 134 -48.28 -7.76 -20.10
C GLN A 134 -48.42 -8.07 -18.61
N TYR A 135 -47.57 -7.47 -17.78
CA TYR A 135 -47.65 -7.59 -16.33
C TYR A 135 -48.94 -6.98 -15.75
N LEU A 136 -49.39 -5.86 -16.30
CA LEU A 136 -50.69 -5.27 -15.96
C LEU A 136 -51.86 -6.17 -16.35
N SER A 137 -51.77 -6.88 -17.49
CA SER A 137 -52.84 -7.78 -17.95
C SER A 137 -53.01 -9.04 -17.08
N GLY A 138 -51.96 -9.42 -16.33
CA GLY A 138 -51.97 -10.54 -15.38
C GLY A 138 -52.25 -10.13 -13.93
N ALA A 139 -52.58 -8.87 -13.67
CA ALA A 139 -52.75 -8.36 -12.32
C ALA A 139 -53.93 -9.02 -11.59
N PRO A 140 -53.80 -9.35 -10.28
CA PRO A 140 -54.90 -9.90 -9.49
C PRO A 140 -56.04 -8.87 -9.38
N ALA A 141 -57.29 -9.32 -9.42
CA ALA A 141 -58.49 -8.44 -9.38
C ALA A 141 -58.49 -7.48 -8.18
N GLN A 142 -57.85 -7.89 -7.08
CA GLN A 142 -57.66 -7.11 -5.85
C GLN A 142 -56.73 -5.90 -6.04
N ALA A 143 -55.77 -5.95 -6.98
CA ALA A 143 -54.89 -4.81 -7.30
C ALA A 143 -55.59 -3.72 -8.12
N PHE A 144 -56.62 -4.08 -8.89
CA PHE A 144 -57.49 -3.11 -9.55
C PHE A 144 -58.48 -2.47 -8.58
N GLN A 145 -58.98 -3.23 -7.61
CA GLN A 145 -59.85 -2.71 -6.55
C GLN A 145 -59.14 -1.66 -5.69
N SER A 146 -57.85 -1.82 -5.41
CA SER A 146 -57.07 -0.83 -4.66
C SER A 146 -56.91 0.50 -5.41
N LYS A 147 -56.88 0.50 -6.75
CA LYS A 147 -56.89 1.73 -7.58
C LYS A 147 -58.29 2.34 -7.69
N MET A 148 -59.34 1.52 -7.74
CA MET A 148 -60.72 2.00 -7.86
C MET A 148 -61.18 2.75 -6.59
N LEU A 149 -60.71 2.32 -5.42
CA LEU A 149 -60.96 3.00 -4.14
C LEU A 149 -60.18 4.32 -3.96
N VAL A 150 -59.22 4.61 -4.83
CA VAL A 150 -58.38 5.83 -4.76
C VAL A 150 -58.93 6.97 -5.63
N GLN A 151 -59.97 6.75 -6.45
CA GLN A 151 -60.54 7.76 -7.34
C GLN A 151 -61.86 8.42 -6.87
N ASP A 152 -62.44 8.03 -5.73
CA ASP A 152 -63.53 8.76 -5.08
C ASP A 152 -63.01 9.54 -3.86
N PHE A 153 -62.23 10.60 -4.11
CA PHE A 153 -62.05 11.77 -3.23
C PHE A 153 -61.60 12.99 -4.03
#